data_AF-A0A8S3H3M2-F1
#
_entry.id   AF-A0A8S3H3M2-F1
#
_cell.length_a   1.000
_cell.length_b   1.000
_cell.length_c   1.000
_cell.angle_alpha   90.00
_cell.angle_beta   90.00
_cell.angle_gamma   90.00
#
_symmetry.space_group_name_H-M   'P 1'
#
loop_
_entity.id
_entity.type
_entity.pdbx_description
1 polymer ?
#
loop_
_entity_poly.entity_id
_entity_poly.type
_entity_poly.pdbx_seq_one_letter_code
_entity_poly.pdbx_strand_id
1 'polypeptide(L)'
;MSNFRSALLASIIPIIQLSIGLYFKGMCPIDQRIPTYMIVAGSCGLALAGLAIFLAITFKCLVADSTAMNIVGICGVCLNVLATVLISVFLFIWFIFGCVWVFKIRSEVEFKDKSSGKYCNAILYDATFALLIISIIWAFLQCCFSCFRQCCSTGRD
;
A
#
# COMPACT_ATOMS: atom_id res chain seq x y z
N MET A 1 19.10 -9.67 -7.94
CA MET A 1 18.00 -9.65 -8.94
C MET A 1 16.64 -10.01 -8.36
N SER A 2 16.56 -10.65 -7.18
CA SER A 2 15.30 -10.95 -6.47
C SER A 2 14.47 -9.68 -6.15
N ASN A 3 15.11 -8.65 -5.58
CA ASN A 3 14.42 -7.45 -5.10
C ASN A 3 13.69 -6.66 -6.20
N PHE A 4 14.20 -6.67 -7.43
CA PHE A 4 13.57 -5.98 -8.57
C PHE A 4 12.31 -6.71 -9.06
N ARG A 5 12.35 -8.05 -9.13
CA ARG A 5 11.19 -8.87 -9.50
C ARG A 5 10.08 -8.76 -8.44
N SER A 6 10.45 -8.72 -7.17
CA SER A 6 9.52 -8.50 -6.06
C SER A 6 8.88 -7.11 -6.12
N ALA A 7 9.63 -6.06 -6.45
CA ALA A 7 9.11 -4.70 -6.60
C ALA A 7 8.12 -4.57 -7.80
N LEU A 8 8.41 -5.24 -8.91
CA LEU A 8 7.49 -5.32 -10.06
C LEU A 8 6.15 -5.97 -9.68
N LEU A 9 6.20 -7.12 -9.02
CA LEU A 9 4.98 -7.79 -8.54
C LEU A 9 4.23 -6.94 -7.51
N ALA A 10 4.94 -6.22 -6.65
CA ALA A 10 4.34 -5.31 -5.66
C ALA A 10 3.63 -4.11 -6.29
N SER A 11 3.96 -3.73 -7.53
CA SER A 11 3.32 -2.61 -8.24
C SER A 11 1.98 -2.96 -8.88
N ILE A 12 1.66 -4.24 -9.08
CA ILE A 12 0.41 -4.66 -9.74
C ILE A 12 -0.83 -4.25 -8.94
N ILE A 13 -0.81 -4.52 -7.63
CA ILE A 13 -1.92 -4.20 -6.72
C ILE A 13 -2.25 -2.69 -6.71
N PRO A 14 -1.28 -1.77 -6.50
CA PRO A 14 -1.58 -0.34 -6.46
C PRO A 14 -2.03 0.22 -7.81
N ILE A 15 -1.62 -0.38 -8.94
CA ILE A 15 -2.18 -0.04 -10.27
C ILE A 15 -3.66 -0.40 -10.33
N ILE A 16 -4.03 -1.62 -9.92
CA ILE A 16 -5.43 -2.06 -9.89
C ILE A 16 -6.27 -1.15 -8.97
N GLN A 17 -5.74 -0.79 -7.79
CA GLN A 17 -6.40 0.14 -6.87
C GLN A 17 -6.67 1.48 -7.50
N LEU A 18 -5.67 2.05 -8.16
CA LEU A 18 -5.79 3.35 -8.83
C LEU A 18 -6.80 3.28 -9.98
N SER A 19 -6.75 2.23 -10.81
CA SER A 19 -7.65 2.05 -11.95
C SER A 19 -9.11 1.89 -11.52
N ILE A 20 -9.39 1.02 -10.56
CA ILE A 20 -10.75 0.80 -10.04
C ILE A 20 -11.28 2.09 -9.38
N GLY A 21 -10.46 2.73 -8.54
CA GLY A 21 -10.85 3.95 -7.84
C GLY A 21 -11.19 5.11 -8.80
N LEU A 22 -10.41 5.28 -9.87
CA LEU A 22 -10.67 6.30 -10.90
C LEU A 22 -11.89 5.97 -11.76
N TYR A 23 -12.05 4.70 -12.17
CA TYR A 23 -13.13 4.29 -13.06
C TYR A 23 -14.51 4.37 -12.39
N PHE A 24 -14.62 3.90 -11.14
CA PHE A 24 -15.88 3.89 -10.39
C PHE A 24 -16.06 5.14 -9.52
N LYS A 25 -15.29 6.21 -9.77
CA LYS A 25 -15.42 7.46 -9.04
C LYS A 25 -16.85 8.00 -9.20
N GLY A 26 -17.54 8.21 -8.08
CA GLY A 26 -18.93 8.68 -8.06
C GLY A 26 -20.00 7.59 -8.19
N MET A 27 -19.62 6.32 -8.41
CA MET A 27 -20.58 5.19 -8.46
C MET A 27 -20.87 4.55 -7.10
N CYS A 28 -20.73 5.34 -6.02
CA CYS A 28 -20.97 4.92 -4.64
C CYS A 28 -21.50 6.11 -3.82
N PRO A 29 -22.80 6.46 -3.99
CA PRO A 29 -23.44 7.56 -3.25
C PRO A 29 -23.47 7.35 -1.74
N ILE A 30 -23.53 6.10 -1.27
CA ILE A 30 -23.56 5.78 0.17
C ILE A 30 -22.31 6.31 0.91
N ASP A 31 -21.13 6.21 0.28
CA ASP A 31 -19.90 6.79 0.80
C ASP A 31 -18.88 7.07 -0.32
N GLN A 32 -18.74 8.35 -0.67
CA GLN A 32 -17.79 8.80 -1.70
C GLN A 32 -16.31 8.66 -1.27
N ARG A 33 -16.03 8.32 -0.02
CA ARG A 33 -14.65 8.15 0.47
C ARG A 33 -14.06 6.80 0.08
N ILE A 34 -14.88 5.80 -0.26
CA ILE A 34 -14.41 4.48 -0.72
C ILE A 34 -13.57 4.56 -2.01
N PRO A 35 -14.04 5.18 -3.11
CA PRO A 35 -13.21 5.32 -4.31
C PRO A 35 -11.99 6.22 -4.05
N THR A 36 -12.12 7.27 -3.23
CA THR A 36 -10.99 8.13 -2.84
C THR A 36 -9.93 7.35 -2.06
N TYR A 37 -10.34 6.41 -1.19
CA TYR A 37 -9.44 5.52 -0.49
C TYR A 37 -8.57 4.71 -1.46
N MET A 38 -9.19 4.09 -2.47
CA MET A 38 -8.47 3.30 -3.47
C MET A 38 -7.49 4.14 -4.28
N ILE A 39 -7.88 5.36 -4.68
CA ILE A 39 -7.01 6.27 -5.44
C ILE A 39 -5.76 6.64 -4.64
N VAL A 40 -5.94 7.06 -3.39
CA VAL A 40 -4.83 7.49 -2.52
C VAL A 40 -3.94 6.31 -2.13
N ALA A 41 -4.53 5.16 -1.79
CA ALA A 41 -3.76 3.95 -1.49
C ALA A 41 -2.95 3.48 -2.71
N GLY A 42 -3.54 3.49 -3.90
CA GLY A 42 -2.86 3.12 -5.14
C GLY A 42 -1.74 4.09 -5.52
N SER A 43 -1.97 5.40 -5.45
CA SER A 43 -0.95 6.40 -5.81
C SER A 43 0.23 6.39 -4.84
N CYS A 44 -0.02 6.35 -3.53
CA CYS A 44 1.03 6.24 -2.52
C CYS A 44 1.77 4.89 -2.59
N GLY A 45 1.06 3.78 -2.89
CA GLY A 45 1.67 2.47 -3.10
C GLY A 45 2.63 2.45 -4.30
N LEU A 46 2.25 3.08 -5.41
CA LEU A 46 3.13 3.27 -6.57
C LEU A 46 4.34 4.15 -6.23
N ALA A 47 4.13 5.23 -5.48
CA ALA A 47 5.22 6.09 -5.02
C ALA A 47 6.23 5.31 -4.16
N LEU A 48 5.76 4.48 -3.24
CA LEU A 48 6.63 3.59 -2.44
C LEU A 48 7.41 2.60 -3.30
N ALA A 49 6.76 1.97 -4.28
CA ALA A 49 7.45 1.06 -5.20
C ALA A 49 8.55 1.80 -5.98
N GLY A 50 8.27 3.02 -6.46
CA GLY A 50 9.23 3.87 -7.14
C GLY A 50 10.41 4.27 -6.25
N LEU A 51 10.14 4.70 -5.00
CA LEU A 51 11.19 5.04 -4.03
C LEU A 51 12.08 3.84 -3.71
N ALA A 52 11.50 2.65 -3.54
CA ALA A 52 12.25 1.42 -3.29
C ALA A 52 13.15 1.03 -4.48
N ILE A 53 12.65 1.19 -5.72
CA ILE A 53 13.45 0.95 -6.93
C ILE A 53 14.60 1.97 -7.02
N PHE A 54 14.30 3.25 -6.80
CA PHE A 54 15.31 4.31 -6.80
C PHE A 54 16.41 4.02 -5.77
N LEU A 55 16.03 3.69 -4.53
CA LEU A 55 16.98 3.33 -3.48
C LEU A 55 17.84 2.13 -3.87
N ALA A 56 17.24 1.08 -4.45
CA ALA A 56 17.97 -0.11 -4.88
C ALA A 56 18.96 0.17 -6.01
N ILE A 57 18.64 1.11 -6.93
CA ILE A 57 19.55 1.53 -8.00
C ILE A 57 20.69 2.37 -7.41
N THR A 58 20.36 3.41 -6.64
CA THR A 58 21.34 4.30 -6.01
C THR A 58 22.31 3.52 -5.13
N PHE A 59 21.82 2.59 -4.31
CA PHE A 59 22.67 1.77 -3.44
C PHE A 59 23.65 0.90 -4.24
N LYS A 60 23.19 0.29 -5.35
CA LYS A 60 24.07 -0.49 -6.23
C LYS A 60 25.14 0.36 -6.90
N CYS A 61 24.79 1.55 -7.37
CA CYS A 61 25.74 2.49 -7.97
C CYS A 61 26.77 2.97 -6.95
N LEU A 62 26.36 3.26 -5.71
CA LEU A 62 27.25 3.68 -4.63
C LEU A 62 28.24 2.58 -4.21
N VAL A 63 27.82 1.31 -4.18
CA VAL A 63 28.70 0.19 -3.83
C VAL A 63 29.67 -0.15 -4.97
N ALA A 64 29.29 0.11 -6.23
CA ALA A 64 30.14 -0.15 -7.40
C ALA A 64 31.30 0.85 -7.53
N ASP A 65 31.16 2.06 -6.98
CA ASP A 65 32.17 3.13 -7.03
C ASP A 65 32.83 3.32 -5.66
N SER A 66 33.83 2.48 -5.35
CA SER A 66 34.46 2.40 -4.03
C SER A 66 35.41 3.56 -3.68
N THR A 67 35.54 4.60 -4.52
CA THR A 67 36.60 5.63 -4.36
C THR A 67 36.15 7.09 -4.38
N ALA A 68 34.85 7.40 -4.49
CA ALA A 68 34.36 8.77 -4.28
C ALA A 68 33.03 8.77 -3.53
N MET A 69 33.10 8.86 -2.19
CA MET A 69 31.93 9.13 -1.36
C MET A 69 31.42 10.55 -1.64
N ASN A 70 30.56 10.70 -2.64
CA ASN A 70 29.87 11.97 -2.88
C ASN A 70 28.76 12.17 -1.85
N ILE A 71 28.85 13.24 -1.05
CA ILE A 71 27.84 13.69 -0.06
C ILE A 71 26.42 13.69 -0.66
N VAL A 72 26.30 13.99 -1.96
CA VAL A 72 25.05 13.99 -2.72
C VAL A 72 24.36 12.61 -2.72
N GLY A 73 25.12 11.52 -2.82
CA GLY A 73 24.58 10.16 -2.81
C GLY A 73 24.02 9.76 -1.44
N ILE A 74 24.70 10.14 -0.36
CA ILE A 74 24.25 9.89 1.02
C ILE A 74 22.99 10.71 1.33
N CYS A 75 22.98 12.00 0.98
CA CYS A 75 21.80 12.86 1.15
C CYS A 75 20.58 12.32 0.40
N GLY A 76 20.77 11.82 -0.83
CA GLY A 76 19.71 11.19 -1.61
C GLY A 76 19.15 9.92 -0.96
N VAL A 77 20.00 9.09 -0.35
CA VAL A 77 19.56 7.89 0.40
C VAL A 77 18.77 8.29 1.64
N CYS A 78 19.27 9.22 2.46
CA CYS A 78 18.58 9.68 3.67
C CYS A 78 17.20 10.28 3.35
N LEU A 79 17.11 11.11 2.30
CA LEU A 79 15.85 11.74 1.90
C LEU A 79 14.86 10.70 1.35
N ASN A 80 15.33 9.71 0.60
CA ASN A 80 14.50 8.59 0.14
C ASN A 80 13.95 7.75 1.30
N VAL A 81 14.80 7.43 2.29
CA VAL A 81 14.39 6.70 3.50
C VAL A 81 13.36 7.50 4.28
N LEU A 82 13.58 8.82 4.47
CA LEU A 82 12.63 9.69 5.15
C LEU A 82 11.28 9.74 4.41
N ALA A 83 11.30 9.92 3.08
CA ALA A 83 10.09 9.90 2.26
C ALA A 83 9.34 8.57 2.36
N THR A 84 10.07 7.45 2.33
CA THR A 84 9.51 6.11 2.50
C THR A 84 8.80 5.97 3.83
N VAL A 85 9.44 6.36 4.94
CA VAL A 85 8.85 6.31 6.28
C VAL A 85 7.60 7.17 6.37
N LEU A 86 7.64 8.41 5.87
CA LEU A 86 6.49 9.33 5.91
C LEU A 86 5.30 8.76 5.13
N ILE A 87 5.52 8.25 3.91
CA ILE A 87 4.45 7.65 3.11
C ILE A 87 3.92 6.38 3.77
N SER A 88 4.77 5.56 4.38
CA SER A 88 4.34 4.37 5.11
C SER A 88 3.46 4.71 6.31
N VAL A 89 3.84 5.71 7.12
CA VAL A 89 3.02 6.17 8.25
C VAL A 89 1.68 6.72 7.76
N PHE A 90 1.70 7.54 6.71
CA PHE A 90 0.49 8.04 6.09
C PHE A 90 -0.43 6.91 5.61
N LEU A 91 0.12 5.93 4.89
CA LEU A 91 -0.64 4.77 4.40
C LEU A 91 -1.19 3.91 5.52
N PHE A 92 -0.48 3.77 6.63
CA PHE A 92 -0.97 3.04 7.80
C PHE A 92 -2.21 3.73 8.40
N ILE A 93 -2.15 5.05 8.57
CA ILE A 93 -3.30 5.84 9.02
C ILE A 93 -4.45 5.76 8.01
N TRP A 94 -4.14 5.89 6.71
CA TRP A 94 -5.11 5.81 5.63
C TRP A 94 -5.80 4.44 5.53
N PHE A 95 -5.06 3.37 5.80
CA PHE A 95 -5.57 2.02 5.89
C PHE A 95 -6.64 1.88 6.99
N ILE A 96 -6.39 2.44 8.17
CA ILE A 96 -7.37 2.45 9.27
C ILE A 96 -8.66 3.18 8.82
N PHE A 97 -8.53 4.33 8.16
CA PHE A 97 -9.69 5.03 7.60
C PHE A 97 -10.44 4.18 6.58
N GLY A 98 -9.73 3.50 5.68
CA GLY A 98 -10.32 2.56 4.72
C GLY A 98 -11.14 1.45 5.40
N CYS A 99 -10.58 0.83 6.45
CA CYS A 99 -11.30 -0.14 7.27
C CYS A 99 -12.59 0.46 7.85
N VAL A 100 -12.49 1.62 8.50
CA VAL A 100 -13.65 2.27 9.12
C VAL A 100 -14.74 2.58 8.08
N TRP A 101 -14.39 3.14 6.92
CA TRP A 101 -15.37 3.50 5.89
C TRP A 101 -16.08 2.27 5.30
N VAL A 102 -15.32 1.24 4.94
CA VAL A 102 -15.89 0.03 4.30
C VAL A 102 -16.68 -0.82 5.28
N PHE A 103 -16.18 -1.03 6.50
CA PHE A 103 -16.88 -1.84 7.49
C PHE A 103 -18.12 -1.15 8.05
N LYS A 104 -18.10 0.19 8.18
CA LYS A 104 -19.26 0.96 8.66
C LYS A 104 -20.50 0.75 7.79
N ILE A 105 -20.35 0.76 6.47
CA ILE A 105 -21.51 0.70 5.55
C ILE A 105 -21.92 -0.73 5.18
N ARG A 106 -21.21 -1.76 5.67
CA ARG A 106 -21.37 -3.15 5.23
C ARG A 106 -22.79 -3.70 5.41
N SER A 107 -23.49 -3.29 6.48
CA SER A 107 -24.86 -3.73 6.76
C SER A 107 -25.92 -2.99 5.94
N GLU A 108 -25.55 -1.86 5.31
CA GLU A 108 -26.50 -0.93 4.68
C GLU A 108 -26.33 -0.84 3.16
N VAL A 109 -25.24 -1.34 2.61
CA VAL A 109 -24.91 -1.21 1.18
C VAL A 109 -25.85 -2.02 0.28
N GLU A 110 -26.31 -1.40 -0.80
CA GLU A 110 -27.11 -2.03 -1.83
C GLU A 110 -26.37 -2.05 -3.17
N PHE A 111 -26.45 -3.17 -3.91
CA PHE A 111 -25.70 -3.35 -5.17
C PHE A 111 -26.57 -3.35 -6.43
N LYS A 112 -27.90 -3.35 -6.28
CA LYS A 112 -28.84 -3.53 -7.40
C LYS A 112 -29.46 -2.23 -7.87
N ASP A 113 -29.96 -1.41 -6.95
CA ASP A 113 -30.68 -0.18 -7.30
C ASP A 113 -29.73 1.02 -7.34
N LYS A 114 -29.42 1.52 -8.54
CA LYS A 114 -28.53 2.68 -8.75
C LYS A 114 -29.13 4.01 -8.26
N SER A 115 -30.45 4.09 -8.10
CA SER A 115 -31.13 5.30 -7.64
C SER A 115 -31.18 5.40 -6.12
N SER A 116 -30.89 4.32 -5.42
CA SER A 116 -30.84 4.29 -3.96
C SER A 116 -29.66 5.12 -3.44
N GLY A 117 -29.89 5.94 -2.42
CA GLY A 117 -28.81 6.63 -1.71
C GLY A 117 -27.84 5.67 -1.00
N LYS A 118 -28.24 4.39 -0.85
CA LYS A 118 -27.43 3.31 -0.27
C LYS A 118 -26.67 2.49 -1.30
N TYR A 119 -26.78 2.87 -2.58
CA TYR A 119 -26.12 2.17 -3.66
C TYR A 119 -24.59 2.27 -3.55
N CYS A 120 -23.91 1.18 -3.87
CA CYS A 120 -22.50 1.20 -4.23
C CYS A 120 -22.25 0.18 -5.34
N ASN A 121 -21.36 0.50 -6.29
CA ASN A 121 -20.97 -0.47 -7.31
C ASN A 121 -20.30 -1.69 -6.66
N ALA A 122 -20.78 -2.90 -6.98
CA ALA A 122 -20.27 -4.15 -6.42
C ALA A 122 -18.77 -4.34 -6.66
N ILE A 123 -18.28 -4.06 -7.87
CA ILE A 123 -16.85 -4.23 -8.20
C ILE A 123 -15.99 -3.30 -7.32
N LEU A 124 -16.40 -2.05 -7.15
CA LEU A 124 -15.69 -1.09 -6.31
C LEU A 124 -15.69 -1.53 -4.84
N TYR A 125 -16.86 -1.89 -4.30
CA TYR A 125 -17.01 -2.29 -2.91
C TYR A 125 -16.25 -3.60 -2.62
N ASP A 126 -16.49 -4.64 -3.41
CA ASP A 126 -15.90 -5.96 -3.23
C ASP A 126 -14.37 -5.92 -3.39
N ALA A 127 -13.86 -5.18 -4.38
CA ALA A 127 -12.41 -5.00 -4.54
C ALA A 127 -11.80 -4.27 -3.35
N THR A 128 -12.44 -3.20 -2.86
CA THR A 128 -11.94 -2.46 -1.69
C THR A 128 -11.95 -3.35 -0.45
N PHE A 129 -13.06 -4.06 -0.21
CA PHE A 129 -13.21 -4.98 0.91
C PHE A 129 -12.18 -6.11 0.86
N ALA A 130 -12.04 -6.78 -0.29
CA ALA A 130 -11.07 -7.86 -0.47
C ALA A 130 -9.64 -7.39 -0.22
N LEU A 131 -9.25 -6.22 -0.76
CA LEU A 131 -7.92 -5.67 -0.56
C LEU A 131 -7.65 -5.32 0.91
N LEU A 132 -8.63 -4.75 1.62
CA LEU A 132 -8.49 -4.49 3.05
C LEU A 132 -8.27 -5.78 3.83
N ILE A 133 -9.07 -6.83 3.58
CA ILE A 133 -8.91 -8.13 4.25
C ILE A 133 -7.55 -8.76 3.93
N ILE A 134 -7.12 -8.74 2.67
CA ILE A 134 -5.80 -9.23 2.26
C ILE A 134 -4.69 -8.48 3.02
N SER A 135 -4.79 -7.15 3.13
CA SER A 135 -3.82 -6.34 3.89
C SER A 135 -3.80 -6.70 5.38
N ILE A 136 -4.96 -6.95 6.01
CA ILE A 136 -5.02 -7.43 7.41
C ILE A 136 -4.31 -8.77 7.56
N ILE A 137 -4.62 -9.74 6.68
CA ILE A 137 -4.02 -11.07 6.73
C ILE A 137 -2.50 -10.98 6.54
N TRP A 138 -2.03 -10.18 5.57
CA TRP A 138 -0.61 -9.95 5.34
C TRP A 138 0.09 -9.33 6.55
N ALA A 139 -0.51 -8.31 7.17
CA ALA A 139 0.04 -7.68 8.36
C ALA A 139 0.14 -8.68 9.53
N PHE A 140 -0.90 -9.49 9.74
CA PHE A 140 -0.91 -10.53 10.76
C PHE A 140 0.19 -11.58 10.51
N LEU A 141 0.31 -12.09 9.28
CA LEU A 141 1.35 -13.04 8.91
C LEU A 141 2.75 -12.47 9.16
N GLN A 142 3.02 -11.23 8.73
CA GLN A 142 4.32 -10.58 8.94
C GLN A 142 4.66 -10.43 10.43
N CYS A 143 3.67 -10.09 11.26
CA CYS A 143 3.83 -10.01 12.71
C CYS A 143 4.18 -11.39 13.29
N CYS A 144 3.42 -12.43 12.96
CA CYS A 144 3.67 -13.80 13.42
C CYS A 144 5.07 -14.31 13.02
N PHE A 145 5.48 -14.11 11.77
CA PHE A 145 6.81 -14.52 11.29
C PHE A 145 7.94 -13.77 12.02
N SER A 146 7.75 -12.49 12.34
CA SER A 146 8.75 -11.69 13.05
C SER A 146 8.91 -12.13 14.49
N CYS A 147 7.78 -12.35 15.19
CA CYS A 147 7.78 -12.90 16.55
C CYS A 147 8.41 -14.29 16.60
N PHE A 148 8.09 -15.18 15.66
CA PHE A 148 8.69 -16.53 15.60
C PHE A 148 10.21 -16.48 15.42
N ARG A 149 10.71 -15.60 14.53
CA ARG A 149 12.15 -15.41 14.32
C ARG A 149 12.87 -14.93 15.58
N GLN A 150 12.28 -13.97 16.29
CA GLN A 150 12.84 -13.45 17.55
C GLN A 150 12.85 -14.52 18.65
N CYS A 151 11.76 -15.28 18.81
CA CYS A 151 11.69 -16.36 19.79
C CYS A 151 12.72 -17.48 19.50
N CYS A 152 12.91 -17.85 18.24
CA CYS A 152 13.90 -18.87 17.86
C CYS A 152 15.35 -18.38 17.95
N SER A 153 15.62 -17.07 17.79
CA SER A 153 16.98 -16.54 17.97
C SER A 153 17.40 -16.52 19.44
N THR A 154 16.48 -16.21 20.35
CA THR A 154 16.78 -16.15 21.80
C THR A 154 16.93 -17.53 22.45
N GLY A 155 16.41 -18.59 21.84
CA GLY A 155 16.58 -19.97 22.33
C GLY A 155 17.88 -20.66 21.90
N ARG A 156 18.81 -19.95 21.24
CA ARG A 156 20.10 -20.48 20.76
C ARG A 156 21.32 -19.84 21.47
N ASP A 157 21.09 -19.12 22.56
CA ASP A 157 22.10 -18.66 23.51
C ASP A 157 21.92 -19.39 24.85
#